data_AF-A0A4Q4ZCM2-F1
#
_entry.id   AF-A0A4Q4ZCM2-F1
#
_cell.length_a   1.000
_cell.length_b   1.000
_cell.length_c   1.000
_cell.angle_alpha   90.00
_cell.angle_beta   90.00
_cell.angle_gamma   90.00
#
_symmetry.space_group_name_H-M   'P 1'
#
loop_
_entity.id
_entity.type
_entity.pdbx_description
1 polymer ?
#
loop_
_entity_poly.entity_id
_entity_poly.type
_entity_poly.pdbx_seq_one_letter_code
_entity_poly.pdbx_strand_id
1 'polypeptide(L)' 'MVREAGIYNDISPAYAGLDSSRFVAVMGDKREYGNVVILRAVKTSDFITAEAYESNWLLPKKITGSTDNEVQGVSRVM' A
#
# COMPACT_ATOMS: atom_id res chain seq x y z
N MET A 1 -3.78 -0.76 10.96
CA MET A 1 -4.67 -0.15 9.94
C MET A 1 -5.76 -1.07 9.38
N VAL A 2 -5.49 -2.18 8.67
CA VAL A 2 -6.56 -3.02 8.05
C VAL A 2 -7.51 -3.65 9.09
N ARG A 3 -6.97 -4.14 10.22
CA ARG A 3 -7.77 -4.67 11.34
C ARG A 3 -8.59 -3.58 12.05
N GLU A 4 -7.97 -2.42 12.31
CA GLU A 4 -8.64 -1.26 12.91
C GLU A 4 -9.77 -0.72 12.04
N ALA A 5 -9.64 -0.82 10.71
CA ALA A 5 -10.66 -0.43 9.75
C ALA A 5 -11.84 -1.42 9.67
N GLY A 6 -11.77 -2.56 10.37
CA GLY A 6 -12.83 -3.57 10.42
C GLY A 6 -12.94 -4.47 9.17
N ILE A 7 -12.12 -4.24 8.15
CA ILE A 7 -12.22 -4.91 6.84
C ILE A 7 -11.37 -6.18 6.73
N TYR A 8 -10.66 -6.58 7.79
CA TYR A 8 -9.70 -7.69 7.73
C TYR A 8 -10.33 -9.01 7.27
N ASN A 9 -11.61 -9.26 7.59
CA ASN A 9 -12.30 -10.49 7.20
C ASN A 9 -12.93 -10.40 5.80
N ASP A 10 -13.00 -9.20 5.22
CA ASP A 10 -13.61 -8.97 3.90
C ASP A 10 -12.60 -9.08 2.75
N ILE A 11 -11.30 -9.11 3.09
CA ILE A 11 -10.19 -9.08 2.14
C ILE A 11 -9.34 -10.33 2.33
N SER A 12 -9.09 -11.06 1.26
CA SER A 12 -8.24 -12.24 1.27
C SER A 12 -7.68 -12.51 -0.14
N PRO A 13 -6.35 -12.53 -0.35
CA PRO A 13 -5.29 -12.03 0.53
C PRO A 13 -5.13 -10.49 0.50
N ALA A 14 -4.56 -9.94 1.58
CA ALA A 14 -4.09 -8.55 1.67
C ALA A 14 -2.61 -8.50 2.09
N TYR A 15 -1.73 -7.88 1.30
CA TYR A 15 -0.29 -7.80 1.60
C TYR A 15 0.38 -6.57 0.97
N ALA A 16 1.58 -6.26 1.47
CA ALA A 16 2.47 -5.24 0.90
C ALA A 16 3.68 -5.94 0.24
N GLY A 17 3.93 -5.65 -1.04
CA GLY A 17 5.08 -6.09 -1.79
C GLY A 17 6.09 -4.96 -1.97
N LEU A 18 7.38 -5.29 -2.06
CA LEU A 18 8.41 -4.34 -2.45
C LEU A 18 8.65 -4.49 -3.95
N ASP A 19 8.50 -3.41 -4.71
CA ASP A 19 8.88 -3.41 -6.12
C ASP A 19 10.40 -3.28 -6.26
N SER A 20 10.97 -3.92 -7.28
CA SER A 20 12.41 -3.82 -7.56
C SER A 20 12.83 -2.45 -8.09
N SER A 21 11.88 -1.61 -8.53
CA SER A 21 12.15 -0.28 -9.05
C SER A 21 12.36 0.72 -7.91
N ARG A 22 13.06 1.81 -8.24
CA ARG A 22 13.23 2.94 -7.34
C ARG A 22 12.49 4.15 -7.86
N PHE A 23 11.88 4.90 -6.95
CA PHE A 23 11.17 6.12 -7.27
C PHE A 23 11.85 7.33 -6.65
N VAL A 24 11.92 8.43 -7.41
CA VAL A 24 12.51 9.69 -6.96
C VAL A 24 11.49 10.48 -6.16
N ALA A 25 11.69 10.58 -4.85
CA ALA A 25 10.96 11.53 -4.00
C ALA A 25 11.71 12.85 -3.90
N VAL A 26 10.94 13.93 -3.78
CA VAL A 26 11.46 15.26 -3.49
C VAL A 26 11.39 15.46 -1.98
N MET A 27 12.55 15.48 -1.34
CA MET A 27 12.69 15.69 0.10
C MET A 27 13.30 17.08 0.32
N GLY A 28 12.43 18.08 0.47
CA GLY A 28 12.83 19.50 0.45
C GLY A 28 13.44 19.89 -0.90
N ASP A 29 14.68 20.36 -0.91
CA ASP A 29 15.39 20.77 -2.13
C ASP A 29 16.17 19.64 -2.82
N LYS A 30 16.18 18.44 -2.23
CA LYS A 30 16.95 17.29 -2.74
C LYS A 30 16.04 16.22 -3.33
N ARG A 31 16.59 15.49 -4.29
CA ARG A 31 15.97 14.30 -4.89
C ARG A 31 16.61 13.06 -4.31
N GLU A 32 15.80 12.16 -3.78
CA GLU A 32 16.26 10.90 -3.20
C GLU A 32 15.54 9.71 -3.86
N TYR A 33 16.31 8.65 -4.12
CA TYR A 33 15.76 7.39 -4.63
C TYR A 33 15.39 6.49 -3.46
N GLY A 34 14.10 6.29 -3.26
CA GLY A 34 13.57 5.28 -2.34
C GLY A 34 12.94 4.10 -3.06
N ASN A 35 12.51 3.13 -2.27
CA ASN A 35 11.81 1.95 -2.75
C ASN A 35 10.32 2.25 -2.96
N VAL A 36 9.70 1.46 -3.82
CA VAL A 36 8.25 1.49 -4.06
C VAL A 36 7.60 0.32 -3.34
N VAL A 37 6.56 0.60 -2.57
CA VAL A 37 5.74 -0.41 -1.92
C VAL A 37 4.43 -0.54 -2.69
N ILE A 38 4.04 -1.77 -3.01
CA ILE A 38 2.77 -2.09 -3.68
C ILE A 38 1.83 -2.72 -2.66
N LEU A 39 0.66 -2.14 -2.47
CA LEU A 39 -0.40 -2.69 -1.65
C LEU A 39 -1.35 -3.50 -2.52
N ARG A 40 -1.50 -4.78 -2.18
CA ARG A 40 -2.50 -5.64 -2.82
C ARG A 40 -3.56 -6.02 -1.81
N ALA A 41 -4.81 -5.72 -2.14
CA ALA A 41 -5.99 -6.13 -1.40
C ALA A 41 -7.01 -6.68 -2.39
N VAL A 42 -7.37 -7.96 -2.26
CA VAL A 42 -8.34 -8.60 -3.15
C VAL A 42 -9.44 -9.29 -2.37
N LYS A 43 -10.60 -9.43 -2.98
CA LYS A 43 -11.72 -10.24 -2.51
C LYS A 43 -11.81 -11.49 -3.37
N THR A 44 -11.78 -12.65 -2.73
CA THR A 44 -11.91 -13.95 -3.40
C THR A 44 -12.73 -14.89 -2.54
N SER A 45 -13.55 -15.73 -3.17
CA SER A 45 -14.29 -16.81 -2.51
C SER A 45 -13.58 -18.16 -2.65
N ASP A 46 -12.78 -18.33 -3.70
CA ASP A 46 -12.20 -19.63 -4.09
C ASP A 46 -10.67 -19.59 -4.29
N PHE A 47 -10.02 -18.44 -4.07
CA PHE A 47 -8.59 -18.19 -4.32
C PHE A 47 -8.13 -18.43 -5.76
N ILE A 48 -9.07 -18.63 -6.68
CA ILE A 48 -8.82 -18.81 -8.11
C ILE A 48 -9.23 -17.53 -8.86
N THR A 49 -10.36 -16.93 -8.47
CA THR A 49 -10.86 -15.66 -9.00
C THR A 49 -10.73 -14.56 -7.95
N ALA A 50 -10.03 -13.48 -8.28
CA ALA A 50 -9.76 -12.40 -7.34
C ALA A 50 -10.13 -11.05 -7.96
N GLU A 51 -11.00 -10.33 -7.27
CA GLU A 51 -11.37 -8.95 -7.62
C GLU A 51 -10.62 -7.97 -6.72
N ALA A 52 -10.27 -6.80 -7.25
CA ALA A 52 -9.69 -5.74 -6.42
C ALA A 52 -10.70 -5.34 -5.33
N TYR A 53 -10.25 -5.25 -4.08
CA TYR A 53 -11.12 -4.82 -3.01
C TYR A 53 -11.41 -3.32 -3.14
N GLU A 54 -12.68 -2.99 -3.38
CA GLU A 54 -13.13 -1.60 -3.43
C GLU A 54 -13.17 -1.03 -2.01
N SER A 55 -12.19 -0.19 -1.69
CA SER A 55 -12.09 0.47 -0.39
C SER A 55 -12.47 1.94 -0.49
N ASN A 56 -12.97 2.50 0.62
CA ASN A 56 -13.12 3.94 0.73
C ASN A 56 -11.74 4.59 0.60
N TRP A 57 -11.61 5.57 -0.31
CA TRP A 57 -10.38 6.29 -0.62
C TRP A 57 -9.62 6.85 0.60
N LEU A 58 -10.33 7.14 1.70
CA LEU A 58 -9.72 7.59 2.94
C LEU A 58 -8.75 6.57 3.54
N LEU A 59 -9.01 5.27 3.38
CA LEU A 59 -8.16 4.23 3.96
C LEU A 59 -6.83 4.08 3.20
N PRO A 60 -6.78 3.86 1.87
CA PRO A 60 -5.52 3.87 1.12
C PRO A 60 -4.74 5.15 1.34
N LYS A 61 -5.40 6.31 1.33
CA LYS A 61 -4.76 7.61 1.60
C LYS A 61 -4.06 7.66 2.95
N LYS A 62 -4.70 7.11 4.00
CA LYS A 62 -4.10 7.01 5.34
C LYS A 62 -2.92 6.05 5.37
N ILE A 63 -3.02 4.91 4.70
CA ILE A 63 -1.93 3.92 4.63
C ILE A 63 -0.72 4.50 3.90
N THR A 64 -0.92 5.12 2.73
CA THR A 64 0.14 5.78 1.97
C THR A 64 0.83 6.87 2.79
N GLY A 65 0.05 7.78 3.38
CA GLY A 65 0.62 8.87 4.18
C GLY A 65 1.36 8.40 5.43
N SER A 66 0.90 7.36 6.12
CA SER A 66 1.60 6.78 7.28
C SER A 66 2.88 6.07 6.83
N THR A 67 2.82 5.27 5.77
CA THR A 67 3.98 4.52 5.27
C THR A 67 5.10 5.45 4.78
N ASP A 68 4.76 6.48 4.00
CA ASP A 68 5.73 7.44 3.47
C ASP A 68 6.45 8.23 4.59
N ASN A 69 5.77 8.47 5.71
CA ASN A 69 6.33 9.23 6.84
C ASN A 69 7.05 8.36 7.87
N GLU A 70 6.58 7.13 8.09
CA GLU A 70 7.08 6.25 9.16
C GLU A 70 8.16 5.27 8.68
N VAL A 71 8.17 4.90 7.39
CA VAL A 71 9.09 3.90 6.85
C VAL A 71 10.22 4.57 6.08
N GLN A 72 11.40 4.63 6.72
CA GLN A 72 12.59 5.20 6.09
C GLN A 72 12.98 4.42 4.82
N GLY A 73 13.24 5.16 3.74
CA GLY A 73 13.69 4.59 2.46
C GLY A 73 12.55 4.10 1.56
N VAL A 74 11.29 4.26 1.96
CA VAL A 74 10.14 4.22 1.04
C VAL A 74 9.93 5.62 0.48
N SER A 75 9.79 5.72 -0.84
CA SER A 75 9.51 7.00 -1.51
C SER A 75 8.18 7.02 -2.23
N ARG A 76 7.50 5.88 -2.33
CA ARG A 76 6.17 5.78 -2.93
C ARG A 76 5.43 4.52 -2.47
N VAL A 77 4.14 4.68 -2.25
CA VAL A 77 3.18 3.57 -2.12
C VAL A 77 2.20 3.59 -3.29
N MET A 78 1.92 2.42 -3.86
CA MET A 78 0.97 2.19 -4.95
C MET A 78 -0.10 1.18 -4.56
#